data_AF-A0A0Q0E0C9-F1
#
_entry.id   AF-A0A0Q0E0C9-F1
#
_cell.length_a   1.000
_cell.length_b   1.000
_cell.length_c   1.000
_cell.angle_alpha   90.00
_cell.angle_beta   90.00
_cell.angle_gamma   90.00
#
_symmetry.space_group_name_H-M   'P 1'
#
loop_
_entity.id
_entity.type
_entity.pdbx_description
1 polymer ?
#
loop_
_entity_poly.entity_id
_entity_poly.type
_entity_poly.pdbx_seq_one_letter_code
_entity_poly.pdbx_strand_id
1 'polypeptide(L)'
;MKVNLETFGTELQLGLVADGMGLGLVPRPLLERSAHREQLVVLPLKDFKPVMDLWLFYPRFLGNLQAPVEAFGALVARSLKPLSAAA
;
A
#
# COMPACT_ATOMS: atom_id res chain seq x y z
N MET A 1 -21.01 10.19 -11.26
CA MET A 1 -20.10 10.32 -10.11
C MET A 1 -18.77 10.81 -10.64
N LYS A 2 -18.34 12.04 -10.30
CA LYS A 2 -17.11 12.65 -10.85
C LYS A 2 -15.97 12.34 -9.87
N VAL A 3 -15.02 11.49 -10.26
CA VAL A 3 -13.78 11.27 -9.49
C VAL A 3 -12.90 12.50 -9.73
N ASN A 4 -12.77 13.36 -8.73
CA ASN A 4 -12.21 14.71 -8.90
C ASN A 4 -10.68 14.80 -8.87
N LEU A 5 -9.94 13.71 -8.61
CA LEU A 5 -8.48 13.75 -8.66
C LEU A 5 -7.82 12.36 -8.64
N GLU A 6 -7.07 12.00 -9.68
CA GLU A 6 -6.04 10.96 -9.62
C GLU A 6 -4.69 11.66 -9.40
N THR A 7 -4.20 11.72 -8.16
CA THR A 7 -2.86 12.22 -7.87
C THR A 7 -1.87 11.07 -7.84
N PHE A 8 -0.82 11.17 -8.63
CA PHE A 8 0.35 10.29 -8.52
C PHE A 8 1.09 10.61 -7.22
N GLY A 9 0.85 9.80 -6.19
CA GLY A 9 1.51 9.90 -4.90
C GLY A 9 0.52 9.88 -3.75
N THR A 10 0.44 8.73 -3.06
CA THR A 10 -0.43 8.54 -1.88
C THR A 10 -0.26 9.64 -0.83
N GLU A 11 0.95 10.16 -0.62
CA GLU A 11 1.18 11.22 0.36
C GLU A 11 0.53 12.54 -0.04
N LEU A 12 0.59 12.92 -1.33
CA LEU A 12 -0.07 14.12 -1.84
C LEU A 12 -1.59 13.99 -1.70
N GLN A 13 -2.15 12.81 -2.02
CA GLN A 13 -3.57 12.55 -1.82
C GLN A 13 -3.97 12.73 -0.35
N LEU A 14 -3.18 12.20 0.59
CA LEU A 14 -3.45 12.31 2.02
C LEU A 14 -3.32 13.75 2.53
N GLY A 15 -2.34 14.51 2.04
CA GLY A 15 -2.21 15.94 2.32
C GLY A 15 -3.44 16.72 1.87
N LEU A 16 -3.94 16.47 0.66
CA LEU A 16 -5.15 17.11 0.14
C LEU A 16 -6.39 16.77 0.98
N VAL A 17 -6.52 15.53 1.45
CA VAL A 17 -7.62 15.15 2.36
C VAL A 17 -7.48 15.84 3.70
N ALA A 18 -6.27 15.96 4.24
CA ALA A 18 -6.00 16.69 5.48
C ALA A 18 -6.35 18.18 5.35
N ASP A 19 -6.12 18.76 4.17
CA ASP A 19 -6.53 20.13 3.81
C ASP A 19 -8.04 20.26 3.51
N GLY A 20 -8.82 19.20 3.71
CA GLY A 20 -10.27 19.20 3.54
C GLY A 20 -10.76 19.01 2.11
N MET A 21 -9.88 18.65 1.16
CA MET A 21 -10.23 18.44 -0.25
C MET A 21 -10.80 17.03 -0.52
N GLY A 22 -11.77 16.59 0.30
CA GLY A 22 -12.57 15.39 0.06
C GLY A 22 -12.12 14.15 0.81
N LEU A 23 -12.17 12.98 0.14
CA LEU A 23 -11.90 11.66 0.73
C LEU A 23 -10.78 10.95 -0.04
N GLY A 24 -9.95 10.22 0.71
CA GLY A 24 -8.86 9.41 0.16
C GLY A 24 -9.07 7.92 0.42
N LEU A 25 -8.56 7.10 -0.49
CA LEU A 25 -8.49 5.66 -0.31
C LEU A 25 -7.03 5.23 -0.35
N VAL A 26 -6.59 4.59 0.73
CA VAL A 26 -5.20 4.20 0.90
C VAL A 26 -5.12 2.89 1.70
N PRO A 27 -4.16 2.00 1.40
CA PRO A 27 -3.83 0.87 2.26
C PRO A 27 -3.41 1.35 3.65
N ARG A 28 -3.91 0.67 4.69
CA ARG A 28 -3.60 1.02 6.09
C ARG A 28 -2.10 1.22 6.39
N PRO A 29 -1.18 0.37 5.92
CA PRO A 29 0.25 0.56 6.20
C PRO A 29 0.83 1.84 5.60
N LEU A 30 0.24 2.39 4.54
CA LEU A 30 0.67 3.66 3.96
C LEU A 30 0.11 4.85 4.76
N LEU A 31 -1.13 4.76 5.25
CA LEU A 31 -1.71 5.76 6.14
C LEU A 31 -0.90 5.88 7.46
N GLU A 32 -0.53 4.74 8.05
CA GLU A 32 0.25 4.69 9.30
C GLU A 32 1.63 5.34 9.18
N ARG A 33 2.17 5.46 7.97
CA ARG A 33 3.49 6.05 7.68
C ARG A 33 3.40 7.49 7.15
N SER A 34 2.19 8.01 6.93
CA SER A 34 1.99 9.36 6.39
C SER A 34 2.27 10.43 7.44
N ALA A 35 2.85 11.55 7.00
CA ALA A 35 3.05 12.73 7.84
C ALA A 35 1.72 13.39 8.25
N HIS A 36 0.65 13.14 7.48
CA HIS A 36 -0.68 13.69 7.71
C HIS A 36 -1.56 12.80 8.60
N ARG A 37 -1.05 11.67 9.11
CA ARG A 37 -1.83 10.65 9.84
C ARG A 37 -2.71 11.22 10.95
N GLU A 38 -2.19 12.16 11.74
CA GLU A 38 -2.90 12.74 12.90
C GLU A 38 -4.02 13.72 12.51
N GLN A 39 -4.02 14.19 11.27
CA GLN A 39 -5.01 15.11 10.73
C GLN A 39 -6.16 14.36 10.01
N LEU A 40 -6.07 13.03 9.95
CA LEU A 40 -6.95 12.19 9.16
C LEU A 40 -7.75 11.22 10.04
N VAL A 41 -9.01 11.01 9.66
CA VAL A 41 -9.91 10.06 10.31
C VAL A 41 -10.20 8.89 9.37
N VAL A 42 -10.01 7.67 9.86
CA VAL A 42 -10.39 6.45 9.12
C VAL A 42 -11.89 6.24 9.26
N LEU A 43 -12.60 6.21 8.14
CA LEU A 43 -14.03 5.91 8.11
C LEU A 43 -14.25 4.38 8.03
N PRO A 44 -14.84 3.75 9.06
CA PRO A 44 -15.18 2.34 9.00
C PRO A 44 -16.38 2.12 8.06
N LEU A 45 -16.24 1.20 7.11
CA LEU A 45 -17.27 0.83 6.15
C LEU A 45 -17.59 -0.66 6.29
N LYS A 46 -18.88 -1.00 6.42
CA LYS A 46 -19.31 -2.38 6.72
C LYS A 46 -18.87 -3.40 5.66
N ASP A 47 -19.00 -3.02 4.39
CA ASP A 47 -18.81 -3.94 3.26
C ASP A 47 -17.63 -3.56 2.36
N PHE A 48 -16.70 -2.77 2.89
CA PHE A 48 -15.56 -2.28 2.13
C PHE A 48 -14.25 -2.89 2.62
N LYS A 49 -13.86 -3.99 1.98
CA LYS A 49 -12.66 -4.76 2.30
C LYS A 49 -11.79 -4.90 1.03
N PRO A 50 -11.16 -3.80 0.56
CA PRO A 50 -10.28 -3.88 -0.60
C PRO A 50 -9.09 -4.78 -0.25
N VAL A 51 -9.01 -5.93 -0.92
CA VAL A 51 -7.85 -6.82 -0.84
C VAL A 51 -6.83 -6.35 -1.85
N MET A 52 -5.61 -6.12 -1.40
CA MET A 52 -4.47 -5.86 -2.27
C MET A 52 -3.59 -7.09 -2.34
N ASP A 53 -3.46 -7.63 -3.54
CA ASP A 53 -2.46 -8.65 -3.82
C ASP A 53 -1.16 -8.00 -4.28
N LEU A 54 -0.07 -8.35 -3.62
CA LEU A 54 1.27 -7.93 -4.03
C LEU A 54 1.98 -9.08 -4.73
N TRP A 55 2.50 -8.80 -5.91
CA TRP A 55 3.15 -9.78 -6.76
C TRP A 55 4.63 -9.44 -6.93
N LEU A 56 5.48 -10.44 -6.73
CA LEU A 56 6.91 -10.34 -7.01
C LEU A 56 7.19 -11.07 -8.33
N PHE A 57 7.68 -10.34 -9.33
CA PHE A 57 8.05 -10.90 -10.63
C PHE A 57 9.55 -10.78 -10.87
N TYR A 58 10.16 -11.84 -11.39
CA TYR A 58 11.52 -11.83 -11.92
C TYR A 58 11.66 -12.93 -12.98
N PRO A 59 12.63 -12.80 -13.92
CA PRO A 59 12.88 -13.82 -14.95
C PRO A 59 13.16 -15.20 -14.36
N ARG A 60 12.68 -16.25 -15.02
CA ARG A 60 12.87 -17.64 -14.57
C ARG A 60 14.33 -18.12 -14.63
N PHE A 61 15.15 -17.51 -15.48
CA PHE A 61 16.56 -17.87 -15.65
C PHE A 61 17.44 -16.63 -15.52
N LEU A 62 18.25 -16.60 -14.47
CA LEU A 62 19.12 -15.46 -14.15
C LEU A 62 20.61 -15.82 -14.17
N GLY A 63 20.95 -17.04 -14.59
CA GLY A 63 22.32 -17.55 -14.62
C GLY A 63 23.00 -17.39 -13.25
N ASN A 64 24.14 -16.71 -13.21
CA ASN A 64 24.92 -16.49 -11.99
C ASN A 64 24.18 -15.65 -10.93
N LEU A 65 23.09 -14.96 -11.29
CA LEU A 65 22.27 -14.16 -10.37
C LEU A 65 21.09 -14.91 -9.76
N GLN A 66 20.92 -16.20 -10.07
CA GLN A 66 19.79 -16.99 -9.57
C GLN A 66 19.70 -16.97 -8.04
N ALA A 67 20.78 -17.37 -7.37
CA ALA A 67 20.85 -17.44 -5.91
C ALA A 67 20.60 -16.09 -5.19
N PRO A 68 21.28 -14.97 -5.55
CA PRO A 68 21.04 -13.71 -4.87
C PRO A 68 19.63 -13.15 -5.12
N VAL A 69 19.06 -13.33 -6.32
CA VAL A 69 17.70 -12.85 -6.62
C VAL A 69 16.65 -13.67 -5.87
N GLU A 70 16.81 -14.99 -5.79
CA GLU A 70 15.92 -15.84 -4.99
C GLU A 70 16.00 -15.47 -3.50
N ALA A 71 17.20 -15.27 -2.96
CA ALA A 71 17.39 -14.90 -1.56
C ALA A 71 16.74 -13.53 -1.24
N PHE A 72 16.97 -12.53 -2.09
CA PHE A 72 16.36 -11.21 -1.95
C PHE A 72 14.84 -11.27 -2.10
N GLY A 73 14.34 -11.98 -3.13
CA GLY A 73 12.92 -12.14 -3.37
C GLY A 73 12.20 -12.81 -2.19
N ALA A 74 12.80 -13.85 -1.62
CA ALA A 74 12.29 -14.50 -0.42
C ALA A 74 12.31 -13.58 0.81
N LEU A 75 13.33 -12.73 0.95
CA LEU A 75 13.40 -11.73 2.01
C LEU A 75 12.28 -10.69 1.89
N VAL A 76 12.08 -10.14 0.69
CA VAL A 76 11.01 -9.17 0.38
C VAL A 76 9.63 -9.79 0.61
N ALA A 77 9.41 -11.01 0.13
CA ALA A 77 8.13 -11.70 0.34
C ALA A 77 7.84 -11.93 1.83
N ARG A 78 8.87 -12.19 2.66
CA ARG A 78 8.70 -12.32 4.11
C ARG A 78 8.43 -10.99 4.80
N SER A 79 9.06 -9.89 4.37
CA SER A 79 8.85 -8.58 4.98
C SER A 79 7.51 -7.95 4.61
N LEU A 80 6.93 -8.33 3.47
CA LEU A 80 5.66 -7.80 2.95
C LEU A 80 4.46 -8.71 3.24
N LYS A 81 4.66 -9.93 3.75
CA LYS A 81 3.58 -10.74 4.31
C LYS A 81 2.98 -9.98 5.50
N PRO A 82 1.69 -9.59 5.47
CA PRO A 82 1.03 -9.05 6.64
C PRO A 82 1.09 -10.08 7.78
N LEU A 83 1.16 -9.60 9.03
CA LEU A 83 0.61 -10.35 10.16
C LEU A 83 -0.90 -10.54 9.88
N SER A 84 -1.23 -11.54 9.06
CA SER A 84 -2.59 -12.02 8.85
C SER A 84 -3.03 -12.78 10.11
N ALA A 85 -3.16 -12.06 11.23
CA ALA A 85 -3.66 -12.57 12.50
C ALA A 85 -4.19 -11.43 13.38
N ALA A 86 -5.19 -10.70 12.88
CA ALA A 86 -6.10 -9.91 13.71
C ALA A 86 -7.37 -9.65 12.87
N ALA A 87 -8.16 -10.71 12.73
CA ALA A 87 -9.57 -10.60 12.34
C ALA A 87 -10.39 -10.23 13.58
#